data_AF-A0A8H5N944-F1
#
_entry.id   AF-A0A8H5N944-F1
#
_cell.length_a   1.000
_cell.length_b   1.000
_cell.length_c   1.000
_cell.angle_alpha   90.00
_cell.angle_beta   90.00
_cell.angle_gamma   90.00
#
_symmetry.space_group_name_H-M   'P 1'
#
loop_
_entity.id
_entity.type
_entity.pdbx_description
1 polymer ?
#
loop_
_entity_poly.entity_id
_entity_poly.type
_entity_poly.pdbx_seq_one_letter_code
_entity_poly.pdbx_strand_id
1 'polypeptide(L)'
;MHLSYLLTLVGVFSSFSLAVDQGPLVANMANWDIDSSCEPHRRVLDEAFDVALEMATAASDAMEFLRTPRPAKRQRKLHLEWSIKSRALKAALGLTAQDDGANPSADFTFAQDTEVIFKRIKMRLSQSSSVANPTRNSRLQRLGYTKPRLMCGENTEGENANFIWVGKDDPVPGENGILLRDHREARAAIARAGSVGAWLHEGRMVFVKSEKQKGFICGQDMAAVTDYRFDWIFFCDRSFRRKVQRRTSPKAYKEIDGKTKKVKDRTDDKIFAGKSLGSIAGHLSVTVLHELFHWYGLPKVNSQGQGIPYTYNINDVHAVDKDGKYIYKSTESSEAEPESFENPLTREEMSERKLRVVAAYGREHVWNLAKLLHNDRSIKPVANADSMAYFALMMYLDAWDWSANGYADEKSLTLPS
;
A
#
# COMPACT_ATOMS: atom_id res chain seq x y z
N MET A 1 -62.34 -8.27 -37.96
CA MET A 1 -61.21 -7.43 -38.41
C MET A 1 -60.47 -6.97 -37.16
N HIS A 2 -59.46 -7.72 -36.70
CA HIS A 2 -58.03 -7.57 -37.02
C HIS A 2 -57.34 -6.35 -36.40
N LEU A 3 -56.44 -6.67 -35.43
CA LEU A 3 -55.06 -6.16 -35.25
C LEU A 3 -54.87 -4.67 -34.88
N SER A 4 -53.85 -4.19 -34.16
CA SER A 4 -52.67 -4.72 -33.46
C SER A 4 -51.90 -3.52 -32.88
N TYR A 5 -51.15 -3.73 -31.78
CA TYR A 5 -49.93 -3.03 -31.29
C TYR A 5 -49.87 -1.48 -31.21
N LEU A 6 -49.58 -0.96 -30.00
CA LEU A 6 -48.25 -0.38 -29.71
C LEU A 6 -48.00 -0.27 -28.19
N LEU A 7 -47.04 -1.06 -27.71
CA LEU A 7 -46.25 -0.84 -26.50
C LEU A 7 -45.13 0.14 -26.84
N THR A 8 -44.88 1.17 -26.02
CA THR A 8 -43.52 1.68 -25.72
C THR A 8 -43.49 2.70 -24.57
N LEU A 9 -42.59 2.42 -23.60
CA LEU A 9 -41.77 3.36 -22.79
C LEU A 9 -42.44 4.43 -21.91
N VAL A 10 -42.40 4.24 -20.58
CA VAL A 10 -41.50 5.02 -19.68
C VAL A 10 -41.06 4.10 -18.54
N GLY A 11 -39.77 3.78 -18.54
CA GLY A 11 -39.10 3.03 -17.48
C GLY A 11 -38.49 3.96 -16.42
N VAL A 12 -38.50 3.43 -15.19
CA VAL A 12 -37.33 3.27 -14.30
C VAL A 12 -36.46 4.51 -14.05
N PHE A 13 -36.50 5.06 -12.83
CA PHE A 13 -35.32 5.29 -11.99
C PHE A 13 -35.78 5.55 -10.54
N SER A 14 -36.02 4.47 -9.80
CA SER A 14 -36.07 4.49 -8.34
C SER A 14 -35.14 3.39 -7.84
N SER A 15 -33.85 3.58 -8.08
CA SER A 15 -32.82 2.77 -7.42
C SER A 15 -32.69 3.30 -5.99
N PHE A 16 -33.52 2.75 -5.11
CA PHE A 16 -33.25 2.78 -3.68
C PHE A 16 -31.90 2.09 -3.46
N SER A 17 -30.89 2.84 -2.98
CA SER A 17 -29.78 2.25 -2.23
C SER A 17 -30.35 1.70 -0.92
N LEU A 18 -30.95 0.51 -0.99
CA LEU A 18 -30.92 -0.39 0.14
C LEU A 18 -29.47 -0.81 0.28
N ALA A 19 -28.76 -0.16 1.20
CA ALA A 19 -27.56 -0.73 1.78
C ALA A 19 -28.00 -2.05 2.42
N VAL A 20 -27.86 -3.14 1.68
CA VAL A 20 -27.79 -4.46 2.28
C VAL A 20 -26.62 -4.35 3.24
N ASP A 21 -26.90 -4.49 4.53
CA ASP A 21 -25.92 -4.63 5.60
C ASP A 21 -25.19 -5.95 5.33
N GLN A 22 -24.29 -5.93 4.34
CA GLN A 22 -23.29 -6.96 4.20
C GLN A 22 -22.45 -6.81 5.45
N GLY A 23 -22.51 -7.80 6.34
CA GLY A 23 -21.68 -7.84 7.53
C GLY A 23 -20.22 -7.50 7.19
N PRO A 24 -19.40 -7.13 8.20
CA PRO A 24 -18.06 -6.62 7.97
C PRO A 24 -17.29 -7.49 6.98
N LEU A 25 -16.69 -6.85 5.96
CA LEU A 25 -15.86 -7.54 4.99
C LEU A 25 -14.65 -8.12 5.74
N VAL A 26 -14.60 -9.43 5.87
CA VAL A 26 -13.48 -10.14 6.51
C VAL A 26 -12.45 -10.52 5.45
N ALA A 27 -11.19 -10.21 5.71
CA ALA A 27 -10.08 -10.61 4.86
C ALA A 27 -9.89 -12.13 4.95
N ASN A 28 -9.92 -12.80 3.80
CA ASN A 28 -9.62 -14.20 3.68
C ASN A 28 -8.11 -14.43 3.73
N MET A 29 -7.61 -14.64 4.93
CA MET A 29 -6.21 -14.96 5.20
C MET A 29 -5.77 -16.33 4.68
N ALA A 30 -6.70 -17.20 4.24
CA ALA A 30 -6.36 -18.48 3.61
C ALA A 30 -5.67 -18.32 2.24
N ASN A 31 -5.67 -17.12 1.65
CA ASN A 31 -4.94 -16.81 0.42
C ASN A 31 -3.44 -16.58 0.64
N TRP A 32 -3.00 -16.60 1.90
CA TRP A 32 -1.61 -16.47 2.31
C TRP A 32 -1.16 -17.73 3.03
N ASP A 33 0.12 -18.04 2.89
CA ASP A 33 0.82 -18.94 3.80
C ASP A 33 1.38 -18.12 4.96
N ILE A 34 0.99 -18.41 6.18
CA ILE A 34 1.31 -17.57 7.34
C ILE A 34 2.34 -18.30 8.16
N ASP A 35 3.54 -17.73 8.21
CA ASP A 35 4.66 -18.32 8.92
C ASP A 35 4.40 -18.36 10.43
N SER A 36 4.99 -19.37 11.09
CA SER A 36 4.90 -19.55 12.54
C SER A 36 5.42 -18.33 13.32
N SER A 37 6.36 -17.56 12.77
CA SER A 37 6.85 -16.32 13.37
C SER A 37 5.75 -15.27 13.58
N CYS A 38 4.64 -15.35 12.85
CA CYS A 38 3.49 -14.46 13.01
C CYS A 38 2.49 -14.91 14.09
N GLU A 39 2.62 -16.11 14.67
CA GLU A 39 1.68 -16.61 15.69
C GLU A 39 1.49 -15.65 16.88
N PRO A 40 2.54 -15.04 17.47
CA PRO A 40 2.38 -14.09 18.58
C PRO A 40 1.61 -12.81 18.20
N HIS A 41 1.49 -12.54 16.89
CA HIS A 41 0.87 -11.35 16.34
C HIS A 41 -0.39 -11.65 15.55
N ARG A 42 -0.87 -12.90 15.55
CA ARG A 42 -1.90 -13.37 14.63
C ARG A 42 -3.18 -12.55 14.70
N ARG A 43 -3.67 -12.32 15.92
CA ARG A 43 -4.90 -11.54 16.16
C ARG A 43 -4.79 -10.10 15.61
N VAL A 44 -3.68 -9.42 15.87
CA VAL A 44 -3.51 -8.02 15.44
C VAL A 44 -3.28 -7.92 13.94
N LEU A 45 -2.70 -8.95 13.32
CA LEU A 45 -2.56 -9.04 11.86
C LEU A 45 -3.90 -9.30 11.19
N ASP A 46 -4.69 -10.27 11.67
CA ASP A 46 -6.01 -10.55 11.11
C ASP A 46 -6.88 -9.28 11.13
N GLU A 47 -6.93 -8.58 12.28
CA GLU A 47 -7.64 -7.30 12.39
C GLU A 47 -7.07 -6.23 11.44
N ALA A 48 -5.74 -6.15 11.30
CA ALA A 48 -5.11 -5.18 10.41
C ALA A 48 -5.44 -5.44 8.93
N PHE A 49 -5.54 -6.71 8.52
CA PHE A 49 -5.94 -7.10 7.16
C PHE A 49 -7.43 -6.83 6.90
N ASP A 50 -8.31 -7.06 7.86
CA ASP A 50 -9.73 -6.68 7.77
C ASP A 50 -9.88 -5.17 7.54
N VAL A 51 -9.22 -4.35 8.37
CA VAL A 51 -9.25 -2.90 8.23
C VAL A 51 -8.61 -2.45 6.91
N ALA A 52 -7.55 -3.10 6.45
CA ALA A 52 -6.94 -2.81 5.15
C ALA A 52 -7.90 -3.12 3.98
N LEU A 53 -8.66 -4.22 4.04
CA LEU A 53 -9.69 -4.56 3.07
C LEU A 53 -10.82 -3.52 3.06
N GLU A 54 -11.29 -3.09 4.23
CA GLU A 54 -12.31 -2.04 4.31
C GLU A 54 -11.81 -0.70 3.73
N MET A 55 -10.55 -0.31 4.02
CA MET A 55 -9.94 0.89 3.46
C MET A 55 -9.81 0.82 1.93
N ALA A 56 -9.31 -0.30 1.40
CA ALA A 56 -9.21 -0.52 -0.05
C ALA A 56 -10.58 -0.52 -0.73
N THR A 57 -11.60 -1.05 -0.05
CA THR A 57 -12.99 -1.06 -0.52
C THR A 57 -13.54 0.37 -0.60
N ALA A 58 -13.40 1.15 0.47
CA ALA A 58 -13.84 2.54 0.50
C ALA A 58 -13.18 3.39 -0.60
N ALA A 59 -11.89 3.17 -0.86
CA ALA A 59 -11.16 3.82 -1.94
C ALA A 59 -11.68 3.42 -3.33
N SER A 60 -11.87 2.11 -3.56
CA SER A 60 -12.44 1.59 -4.81
C SER A 60 -13.80 2.21 -5.11
N ASP A 61 -14.70 2.20 -4.12
CA ASP A 61 -16.07 2.69 -4.29
C ASP A 61 -16.09 4.22 -4.49
N ALA A 62 -15.16 4.96 -3.86
CA ALA A 62 -14.99 6.38 -4.09
C ALA A 62 -14.51 6.70 -5.52
N MET A 63 -13.56 5.93 -6.05
CA MET A 63 -13.08 6.08 -7.43
C MET A 63 -14.20 5.80 -8.44
N GLU A 64 -15.01 4.75 -8.22
CA GLU A 64 -16.19 4.47 -9.04
C GLU A 64 -17.20 5.63 -9.01
N PHE A 65 -17.47 6.17 -7.82
CA PHE A 65 -18.37 7.31 -7.67
C PHE A 65 -17.88 8.56 -8.41
N LEU A 66 -16.59 8.84 -8.41
CA LEU A 66 -15.99 9.98 -9.10
C LEU A 66 -16.01 9.86 -10.63
N ARG A 67 -16.30 8.67 -11.18
CA ARG A 67 -16.57 8.48 -12.63
C ARG A 67 -17.98 8.88 -13.04
N THR A 68 -18.85 9.14 -12.07
CA THR A 68 -20.17 9.70 -12.37
C THR A 68 -20.07 11.22 -12.52
N PRO A 69 -20.90 11.83 -13.39
CA PRO A 69 -20.95 13.28 -13.50
C PRO A 69 -21.21 13.91 -12.13
N ARG A 70 -20.54 15.03 -11.87
CA ARG A 70 -20.69 15.76 -10.62
C ARG A 70 -22.17 16.10 -10.40
N PRO A 71 -22.75 15.70 -9.24
CA PRO A 71 -24.14 16.01 -8.95
C PRO A 71 -24.39 17.52 -8.98
N ALA A 72 -25.56 17.94 -9.47
CA ALA A 72 -25.92 19.35 -9.48
C ALA A 72 -25.98 19.93 -8.05
N LYS A 73 -25.70 21.23 -7.87
CA LYS A 73 -25.69 21.90 -6.54
C LYS A 73 -27.00 21.73 -5.75
N ARG A 74 -28.14 21.54 -6.42
CA ARG A 74 -29.44 21.24 -5.79
C ARG A 74 -29.43 19.91 -5.01
N GLN A 75 -28.61 18.94 -5.43
CA GLN A 75 -28.38 17.68 -4.74
C GLN A 75 -27.27 17.85 -3.69
N ARG A 76 -27.48 18.75 -2.71
CA ARG A 76 -26.43 19.26 -1.80
C ARG A 76 -25.55 18.17 -1.19
N LYS A 77 -26.15 17.09 -0.65
CA LYS A 77 -25.41 15.99 0.00
C LYS A 77 -24.47 15.27 -0.98
N LEU A 78 -25.02 14.83 -2.12
CA LEU A 78 -24.25 14.12 -3.15
C LEU A 78 -23.19 15.01 -3.77
N HIS A 79 -23.51 16.30 -4.01
CA HIS A 79 -22.55 17.27 -4.52
C HIS A 79 -21.39 17.49 -3.55
N LEU A 80 -21.68 17.62 -2.25
CA LEU A 80 -20.65 17.79 -1.22
C LEU A 80 -19.77 16.53 -1.11
N GLU A 81 -20.39 15.35 -1.08
CA GLU A 81 -19.67 14.07 -1.04
C GLU A 81 -18.72 13.92 -2.25
N TRP A 82 -19.22 14.17 -3.45
CA TRP A 82 -18.42 14.14 -4.68
C TRP A 82 -17.27 15.12 -4.60
N SER A 83 -17.54 16.35 -4.14
CA SER A 83 -16.52 17.39 -4.04
C SER A 83 -15.42 17.04 -3.04
N ILE A 84 -15.76 16.45 -1.90
CA ILE A 84 -14.78 16.01 -0.89
C ILE A 84 -13.92 14.87 -1.44
N LYS A 85 -14.53 13.85 -2.06
CA LYS A 85 -13.81 12.72 -2.67
C LYS A 85 -12.87 13.20 -3.79
N SER A 86 -13.34 14.12 -4.63
CA SER A 86 -12.54 14.72 -5.72
C SER A 86 -11.35 15.52 -5.19
N ARG A 87 -11.55 16.33 -4.14
CA ARG A 87 -10.44 17.04 -3.48
C ARG A 87 -9.46 16.08 -2.82
N ALA A 88 -9.93 15.01 -2.19
CA ALA A 88 -9.08 13.99 -1.59
C ALA A 88 -8.23 13.25 -2.64
N LEU A 89 -8.85 12.91 -3.78
CA LEU A 89 -8.18 12.32 -4.93
C LEU A 89 -7.02 13.22 -5.42
N LYS A 90 -7.29 14.52 -5.58
CA LYS A 90 -6.26 15.50 -5.95
C LYS A 90 -5.18 15.64 -4.89
N ALA A 91 -5.57 15.71 -3.61
CA ALA A 91 -4.67 15.95 -2.50
C ALA A 91 -3.66 14.81 -2.27
N ALA A 92 -4.09 13.55 -2.40
CA ALA A 92 -3.23 12.39 -2.14
C ALA A 92 -2.55 11.85 -3.40
N LEU A 93 -3.23 11.91 -4.55
CA LEU A 93 -2.76 11.28 -5.80
C LEU A 93 -2.41 12.28 -6.92
N GLY A 94 -2.67 13.57 -6.73
CA GLY A 94 -2.48 14.59 -7.77
C GLY A 94 -3.53 14.54 -8.89
N LEU A 95 -4.50 13.61 -8.82
CA LEU A 95 -5.48 13.36 -9.86
C LEU A 95 -6.69 14.28 -9.75
N THR A 96 -7.16 14.82 -10.87
CA THR A 96 -8.37 15.68 -10.91
C THR A 96 -9.54 14.93 -11.53
N ALA A 97 -10.62 14.73 -10.76
CA ALA A 97 -11.87 14.19 -11.30
C ALA A 97 -12.55 15.20 -12.23
N GLN A 98 -13.11 14.72 -13.34
CA GLN A 98 -13.81 15.56 -14.32
C GLN A 98 -15.26 15.78 -13.91
N ASP A 99 -15.74 17.01 -13.97
CA ASP A 99 -17.11 17.38 -13.56
C ASP A 99 -18.19 16.70 -14.41
N ASP A 100 -17.91 16.39 -15.68
CA ASP A 100 -18.82 15.70 -16.59
C ASP A 100 -18.75 14.16 -16.48
N GLY A 101 -17.85 13.63 -15.64
CA GLY A 101 -17.56 12.20 -15.54
C GLY A 101 -16.94 11.60 -16.81
N ALA A 102 -16.57 12.43 -17.79
CA ALA A 102 -15.97 11.97 -19.03
C ALA A 102 -14.47 11.68 -18.84
N ASN A 103 -13.94 10.84 -19.74
CA ASN A 103 -12.63 10.22 -19.60
C ASN A 103 -11.66 10.56 -20.75
N PRO A 104 -11.06 11.78 -20.82
CA PRO A 104 -10.18 12.10 -21.95
C PRO A 104 -8.74 12.53 -21.59
N SER A 105 -8.27 12.43 -20.34
CA SER A 105 -6.92 12.90 -19.96
C SER A 105 -5.93 11.78 -19.60
N ALA A 106 -4.62 12.05 -19.71
CA ALA A 106 -3.57 11.14 -19.25
C ALA A 106 -3.65 10.87 -17.73
N ASP A 107 -4.11 11.85 -16.94
CA ASP A 107 -4.45 11.70 -15.52
C ASP A 107 -5.52 10.61 -15.31
N PHE A 108 -6.42 10.46 -16.28
CA PHE A 108 -7.48 9.47 -16.19
C PHE A 108 -7.00 8.02 -16.38
N THR A 109 -5.99 7.77 -17.24
CA THR A 109 -5.35 6.44 -17.31
C THR A 109 -4.78 6.06 -15.93
N PHE A 110 -4.09 7.00 -15.28
CA PHE A 110 -3.57 6.80 -13.93
C PHE A 110 -4.67 6.56 -12.88
N ALA A 111 -5.81 7.24 -13.00
CA ALA A 111 -6.97 6.99 -12.16
C ALA A 111 -7.53 5.57 -12.34
N GLN A 112 -7.65 5.10 -13.59
CA GLN A 112 -8.09 3.73 -13.90
C GLN A 112 -7.11 2.69 -13.36
N ASP A 113 -5.81 2.89 -13.52
CA ASP A 113 -4.80 1.96 -13.03
C ASP A 113 -4.82 1.87 -11.50
N THR A 114 -4.95 3.02 -10.83
CA THR A 114 -5.10 3.10 -9.36
C THR A 114 -6.38 2.37 -8.91
N GLU A 115 -7.51 2.62 -9.58
CA GLU A 115 -8.80 1.95 -9.31
C GLU A 115 -8.67 0.42 -9.46
N VAL A 116 -7.98 -0.05 -10.51
CA VAL A 116 -7.73 -1.48 -10.75
C VAL A 116 -6.98 -2.12 -9.59
N ILE A 117 -6.00 -1.43 -8.99
CA ILE A 117 -5.25 -1.98 -7.85
C ILE A 117 -6.15 -2.08 -6.61
N PHE A 118 -6.93 -1.04 -6.30
CA PHE A 118 -7.91 -1.09 -5.20
C PHE A 118 -8.92 -2.23 -5.37
N LYS A 119 -9.49 -2.37 -6.58
CA LYS A 119 -10.38 -3.48 -6.93
C LYS A 119 -9.70 -4.83 -6.79
N ARG A 120 -8.44 -4.94 -7.19
CA ARG A 120 -7.66 -6.17 -7.08
C ARG A 120 -7.46 -6.57 -5.62
N ILE A 121 -7.09 -5.63 -4.75
CA ILE A 121 -6.97 -5.86 -3.30
C ILE A 121 -8.34 -6.29 -2.74
N LYS A 122 -9.40 -5.50 -3.00
CA LYS A 122 -10.79 -5.79 -2.57
C LYS A 122 -11.19 -7.20 -2.95
N MET A 123 -11.08 -7.57 -4.23
CA MET A 123 -11.47 -8.90 -4.71
C MET A 123 -10.58 -10.01 -4.13
N ARG A 124 -9.26 -9.86 -4.16
CA ARG A 124 -8.34 -10.95 -3.79
C ARG A 124 -8.26 -11.19 -2.29
N LEU A 125 -8.49 -10.18 -1.47
CA LEU A 125 -8.59 -10.37 -0.03
C LEU A 125 -9.97 -10.85 0.40
N SER A 126 -11.07 -10.51 -0.29
CA SER A 126 -12.41 -10.98 0.09
C SER A 126 -12.80 -12.36 -0.49
N GLN A 127 -12.14 -12.82 -1.56
CA GLN A 127 -12.50 -14.08 -2.24
C GLN A 127 -12.23 -15.33 -1.40
N SER A 128 -13.23 -16.22 -1.28
CA SER A 128 -13.11 -17.55 -0.69
C SER A 128 -12.32 -18.50 -1.60
N SER A 129 -11.15 -18.92 -1.11
CA SER A 129 -10.21 -20.03 -1.42
C SER A 129 -10.19 -20.83 -2.76
N SER A 130 -11.08 -20.66 -3.73
CA SER A 130 -11.04 -21.44 -4.99
C SER A 130 -10.00 -20.94 -6.00
N VAL A 131 -9.47 -19.73 -5.80
CA VAL A 131 -8.38 -19.15 -6.60
C VAL A 131 -7.33 -18.59 -5.64
N ALA A 132 -6.56 -19.47 -5.00
CA ALA A 132 -5.41 -19.08 -4.18
C ALA A 132 -4.52 -18.09 -4.97
N ASN A 133 -3.96 -17.08 -4.31
CA ASN A 133 -2.89 -16.28 -4.91
C ASN A 133 -1.74 -17.24 -5.21
N PRO A 134 -1.45 -17.57 -6.48
CA PRO A 134 -0.38 -18.52 -6.75
C PRO A 134 0.95 -17.88 -6.37
N THR A 135 1.84 -18.67 -5.77
CA THR A 135 3.25 -18.29 -5.64
C THR A 135 3.77 -17.78 -6.97
N ARG A 136 4.37 -16.58 -7.01
CA ARG A 136 4.86 -15.97 -8.25
C ARG A 136 6.27 -16.41 -8.61
N ASN A 137 7.03 -16.89 -7.62
CA ASN A 137 8.37 -17.38 -7.82
C ASN A 137 8.35 -18.82 -8.36
N SER A 138 8.80 -19.00 -9.61
CA SER A 138 8.81 -20.31 -10.28
C SER A 138 9.69 -21.37 -9.58
N ARG A 139 10.71 -20.98 -8.83
CA ARG A 139 11.50 -21.93 -8.02
C ARG A 139 10.73 -22.37 -6.80
N LEU A 140 10.13 -21.44 -6.07
CA LEU A 140 9.28 -21.78 -4.92
C LEU A 140 8.11 -22.68 -5.36
N GLN A 141 7.52 -22.44 -6.54
CA GLN A 141 6.55 -23.36 -7.14
C GLN A 141 7.13 -24.77 -7.35
N ARG A 142 8.36 -24.91 -7.90
CA ARG A 142 9.03 -26.20 -8.07
C ARG A 142 9.34 -26.90 -6.75
N LEU A 143 9.54 -26.13 -5.68
CA LEU A 143 9.72 -26.64 -4.32
C LEU A 143 8.37 -26.98 -3.63
N GLY A 144 7.24 -26.80 -4.31
CA GLY A 144 5.91 -27.14 -3.81
C GLY A 144 5.18 -26.02 -3.07
N TYR A 145 5.75 -24.82 -2.98
CA TYR A 145 5.05 -23.67 -2.41
C TYR A 145 3.98 -23.14 -3.37
N THR A 146 2.75 -23.01 -2.88
CA THR A 146 1.58 -22.68 -3.69
C THR A 146 1.00 -21.29 -3.40
N LYS A 147 1.39 -20.68 -2.27
CA LYS A 147 0.90 -19.37 -1.82
C LYS A 147 2.07 -18.47 -1.41
N PRO A 148 1.90 -17.14 -1.54
CA PRO A 148 2.84 -16.20 -0.96
C PRO A 148 2.80 -16.21 0.55
N ARG A 149 3.93 -15.85 1.15
CA ARG A 149 4.12 -15.95 2.59
C ARG A 149 3.99 -14.62 3.32
N LEU A 150 3.36 -14.64 4.49
CA LEU A 150 3.46 -13.58 5.49
C LEU A 150 4.44 -14.02 6.57
N MET A 151 5.44 -13.20 6.85
CA MET A 151 6.44 -13.44 7.91
C MET A 151 6.48 -12.28 8.90
N CYS A 152 6.89 -12.56 10.14
CA CYS A 152 6.92 -11.56 11.20
C CYS A 152 8.22 -11.65 12.02
N GLY A 153 9.00 -10.59 12.01
CA GLY A 153 10.25 -10.51 12.76
C GLY A 153 11.39 -11.32 12.14
N GLU A 154 12.59 -10.77 12.23
CA GLU A 154 13.83 -11.37 11.72
C GLU A 154 14.58 -11.98 12.92
N ASN A 155 14.36 -13.29 13.18
CA ASN A 155 15.06 -13.99 14.24
C ASN A 155 16.13 -14.94 13.69
N THR A 156 17.39 -14.61 13.93
CA THR A 156 18.56 -15.40 13.50
C THR A 156 19.21 -16.19 14.63
N GLU A 157 18.68 -16.12 15.86
CA GLU A 157 19.37 -16.63 17.05
C GLU A 157 18.47 -17.59 17.87
N GLY A 158 19.11 -18.61 18.44
CA GLY A 158 18.50 -19.57 19.36
C GLY A 158 17.58 -20.60 18.69
N GLU A 159 16.87 -21.38 19.52
CA GLU A 159 15.99 -22.47 19.09
C GLU A 159 14.78 -21.98 18.26
N ASN A 160 14.47 -20.68 18.31
CA ASN A 160 13.36 -20.05 17.60
C ASN A 160 13.80 -19.28 16.35
N ALA A 161 15.03 -19.47 15.88
CA ALA A 161 15.53 -18.81 14.68
C ALA A 161 14.66 -19.22 13.47
N ASN A 162 14.12 -18.24 12.75
CA ASN A 162 13.36 -18.47 11.51
C ASN A 162 14.24 -18.41 10.26
N PHE A 163 15.50 -17.96 10.39
CA PHE A 163 16.50 -18.01 9.32
C PHE A 163 17.73 -18.82 9.72
N ILE A 164 18.27 -19.56 8.75
CA ILE A 164 19.50 -20.34 8.89
C ILE A 164 20.59 -19.70 8.04
N TRP A 165 21.77 -19.48 8.61
CA TRP A 165 22.93 -19.04 7.86
C TRP A 165 23.51 -20.19 7.04
N VAL A 166 23.83 -19.91 5.78
CA VAL A 166 24.57 -20.82 4.89
C VAL A 166 25.70 -20.04 4.24
N GLY A 167 26.95 -20.39 4.56
CA GLY A 167 28.13 -19.85 3.91
C GLY A 167 28.25 -20.32 2.46
N LYS A 168 28.99 -19.59 1.63
CA LYS A 168 29.21 -19.95 0.22
C LYS A 168 29.77 -21.37 0.02
N ASP A 169 30.52 -21.88 1.00
CA ASP A 169 31.18 -23.19 0.95
C ASP A 169 30.41 -24.26 1.74
N ASP A 170 29.22 -23.93 2.28
CA ASP A 170 28.37 -24.85 3.03
C ASP A 170 27.31 -25.51 2.11
N PRO A 171 26.88 -26.75 2.41
CA PRO A 171 25.80 -27.40 1.68
C PRO A 171 24.47 -26.69 1.93
N VAL A 172 23.66 -26.55 0.87
CA VAL A 172 22.30 -26.02 0.96
C VAL A 172 21.41 -27.06 1.66
N PRO A 173 20.73 -26.69 2.76
CA PRO A 173 19.80 -27.58 3.45
C PRO A 173 18.73 -28.13 2.50
N GLY A 174 18.56 -29.45 2.49
CA GLY A 174 17.57 -30.14 1.66
C GLY A 174 17.99 -30.39 0.20
N GLU A 175 19.20 -30.00 -0.23
CA GLU A 175 19.65 -30.14 -1.62
C GLU A 175 20.92 -31.00 -1.75
N ASN A 176 20.83 -32.32 -1.49
CA ASN A 176 21.82 -33.38 -1.81
C ASN A 176 23.32 -32.99 -1.78
N GLY A 177 23.75 -32.23 -0.77
CA GLY A 177 25.15 -31.80 -0.60
C GLY A 177 25.64 -30.75 -1.60
N ILE A 178 24.75 -30.13 -2.38
CA ILE A 178 25.09 -29.03 -3.29
C ILE A 178 25.56 -27.83 -2.45
N LEU A 179 26.78 -27.37 -2.69
CA LEU A 179 27.32 -26.19 -2.02
C LEU A 179 26.61 -24.92 -2.49
N LEU A 180 26.45 -23.94 -1.61
CA LEU A 180 25.76 -22.69 -1.96
C LEU A 180 26.41 -21.99 -3.17
N ARG A 181 27.74 -21.93 -3.27
CA ARG A 181 28.44 -21.33 -4.43
C ARG A 181 28.14 -22.01 -5.78
N ASP A 182 27.81 -23.29 -5.73
CA ASP A 182 27.52 -24.12 -6.90
C ASP A 182 26.02 -24.16 -7.21
N HIS A 183 25.18 -23.71 -6.27
CA HIS A 183 23.75 -23.57 -6.46
C HIS A 183 23.43 -22.53 -7.56
N ARG A 184 22.56 -22.92 -8.50
CA ARG A 184 22.26 -22.16 -9.72
C ARG A 184 21.87 -20.71 -9.46
N GLU A 185 21.07 -20.46 -8.42
CA GLU A 185 20.56 -19.12 -8.08
C GLU A 185 21.58 -18.27 -7.33
N ALA A 186 22.50 -18.92 -6.64
CA ALA A 186 23.51 -18.27 -5.81
C ALA A 186 24.75 -17.87 -6.62
N ARG A 187 25.01 -18.55 -7.75
CA ARG A 187 26.20 -18.33 -8.58
C ARG A 187 26.42 -16.87 -8.96
N ALA A 188 25.37 -16.15 -9.34
CA ALA A 188 25.48 -14.72 -9.67
C ALA A 188 25.74 -13.85 -8.43
N ALA A 189 25.03 -14.11 -7.33
CA ALA A 189 25.17 -13.35 -6.09
C ALA A 189 26.56 -13.54 -5.44
N ILE A 190 27.10 -14.76 -5.49
CA ILE A 190 28.40 -15.10 -4.92
C ILE A 190 29.53 -14.65 -5.86
N ALA A 191 29.50 -15.05 -7.14
CA ALA A 191 30.62 -14.79 -8.04
C ALA A 191 30.68 -13.35 -8.55
N ARG A 192 29.54 -12.66 -8.73
CA ARG A 192 29.51 -11.29 -9.30
C ARG A 192 29.27 -10.21 -8.25
N ALA A 193 28.40 -10.46 -7.27
CA ALA A 193 28.05 -9.47 -6.25
C ALA A 193 28.89 -9.60 -4.96
N GLY A 194 29.78 -10.59 -4.87
CA GLY A 194 30.69 -10.78 -3.74
C GLY A 194 29.99 -11.20 -2.45
N SER A 195 28.83 -11.85 -2.54
CA SER A 195 28.14 -12.39 -1.36
C SER A 195 28.94 -13.52 -0.74
N VAL A 196 29.05 -13.55 0.57
CA VAL A 196 29.82 -14.57 1.31
C VAL A 196 28.96 -15.73 1.81
N GLY A 197 27.64 -15.59 1.72
CA GLY A 197 26.65 -16.58 2.09
C GLY A 197 25.23 -16.06 1.90
N ALA A 198 24.27 -16.77 2.46
CA ALA A 198 22.86 -16.39 2.45
C ALA A 198 22.15 -16.79 3.74
N TRP A 199 21.14 -16.00 4.10
CA TRP A 199 20.13 -16.38 5.08
C TRP A 199 18.99 -17.12 4.38
N LEU A 200 18.72 -18.34 4.83
CA LEU A 200 17.73 -19.23 4.25
C LEU A 200 16.50 -19.35 5.15
N HIS A 201 15.33 -19.27 4.52
CA HIS A 201 14.06 -19.62 5.14
C HIS A 201 13.18 -20.34 4.12
N GLU A 202 12.97 -21.65 4.33
CA GLU A 202 12.07 -22.46 3.50
C GLU A 202 12.30 -22.28 1.99
N GLY A 203 13.55 -22.48 1.57
CA GLY A 203 13.97 -22.34 0.18
C GLY A 203 14.17 -20.89 -0.30
N ARG A 204 13.75 -19.87 0.44
CA ARG A 204 14.05 -18.46 0.13
C ARG A 204 15.48 -18.16 0.55
N MET A 205 16.29 -17.58 -0.35
CA MET A 205 17.73 -17.34 -0.15
C MET A 205 18.04 -15.85 -0.22
N VAL A 206 18.33 -15.22 0.91
CA VAL A 206 18.72 -13.81 0.99
C VAL A 206 20.24 -13.69 1.06
N PHE A 207 20.87 -13.37 -0.08
CA PHE A 207 22.33 -13.28 -0.19
C PHE A 207 22.87 -11.98 0.44
N VAL A 208 23.92 -12.11 1.25
CA VAL A 208 24.53 -10.99 1.97
C VAL A 208 26.06 -11.04 1.91
N LYS A 209 26.70 -9.90 2.18
CA LYS A 209 28.16 -9.75 2.17
C LYS A 209 28.83 -10.10 3.50
N SER A 210 28.05 -10.31 4.56
CA SER A 210 28.53 -10.70 5.88
C SER A 210 27.43 -11.45 6.63
N GLU A 211 27.81 -12.52 7.35
CA GLU A 211 26.91 -13.21 8.29
C GLU A 211 26.41 -12.26 9.38
N LYS A 212 27.27 -11.36 9.87
CA LYS A 212 26.94 -10.42 10.94
C LYS A 212 26.02 -9.27 10.49
N GLN A 213 25.58 -9.27 9.23
CA GLN A 213 24.68 -8.25 8.70
C GLN A 213 23.28 -8.40 9.33
N LYS A 214 23.03 -7.67 10.42
CA LYS A 214 21.70 -7.55 11.03
C LYS A 214 20.77 -6.71 10.16
N GLY A 215 19.46 -6.96 10.21
CA GLY A 215 18.49 -6.20 9.42
C GLY A 215 18.63 -6.46 7.92
N PHE A 216 18.99 -7.68 7.52
CA PHE A 216 19.28 -8.00 6.13
C PHE A 216 18.01 -7.97 5.25
N ILE A 217 16.82 -8.04 5.86
CA ILE A 217 15.53 -7.77 5.24
C ILE A 217 14.98 -6.40 5.71
N CYS A 218 14.85 -6.20 7.02
CA CYS A 218 14.09 -5.09 7.59
C CYS A 218 14.85 -3.76 7.73
N GLY A 219 16.17 -3.72 7.55
CA GLY A 219 16.97 -2.55 7.88
C GLY A 219 16.71 -2.03 9.32
N GLN A 220 17.16 -0.82 9.64
CA GLN A 220 16.95 -0.23 10.98
C GLN A 220 15.57 0.42 11.18
N ASP A 221 14.90 0.81 10.09
CA ASP A 221 13.72 1.68 10.17
C ASP A 221 12.46 1.16 9.49
N MET A 222 12.47 -0.01 8.85
CA MET A 222 11.30 -0.49 8.11
C MET A 222 10.23 -1.05 9.05
N ALA A 223 8.98 -0.81 8.72
CA ALA A 223 7.83 -1.44 9.38
C ALA A 223 7.52 -2.80 8.73
N ALA A 224 7.63 -2.88 7.41
CA ALA A 224 7.47 -4.10 6.64
C ALA A 224 8.22 -3.98 5.31
N VAL A 225 8.34 -5.10 4.59
CA VAL A 225 8.94 -5.20 3.27
C VAL A 225 8.16 -6.21 2.43
N THR A 226 7.75 -5.78 1.24
CA THR A 226 7.24 -6.69 0.21
C THR A 226 8.33 -7.01 -0.79
N ASP A 227 8.62 -8.30 -1.00
CA ASP A 227 9.57 -8.74 -2.03
C ASP A 227 9.01 -9.93 -2.81
N TYR A 228 8.70 -9.69 -4.07
CA TYR A 228 8.18 -10.70 -4.99
C TYR A 228 9.22 -11.76 -5.37
N ARG A 229 10.52 -11.44 -5.27
CA ARG A 229 11.59 -12.41 -5.54
C ARG A 229 11.58 -13.50 -4.49
N PHE A 230 11.16 -13.19 -3.27
CA PHE A 230 11.00 -14.14 -2.19
C PHE A 230 9.53 -14.56 -1.97
N ASP A 231 8.60 -14.04 -2.78
CA ASP A 231 7.17 -14.34 -2.70
C ASP A 231 6.60 -14.12 -1.28
N TRP A 232 6.95 -12.98 -0.67
CA TRP A 232 6.55 -12.67 0.71
C TRP A 232 6.14 -11.21 0.94
N ILE A 233 5.41 -11.02 2.04
CA ILE A 233 5.35 -9.75 2.78
C ILE A 233 5.93 -10.04 4.17
N PHE A 234 6.94 -9.27 4.56
CA PHE A 234 7.67 -9.43 5.80
C PHE A 234 7.37 -8.27 6.73
N PHE A 235 6.69 -8.49 7.86
CA PHE A 235 6.43 -7.48 8.87
C PHE A 235 7.57 -7.46 9.89
N CYS A 236 8.28 -6.35 9.97
CA CYS A 236 9.42 -6.17 10.86
C CYS A 236 8.99 -5.93 12.31
N ASP A 237 9.86 -6.17 13.28
CA ASP A 237 9.57 -5.99 14.72
C ASP A 237 9.01 -4.60 15.05
N ARG A 238 9.42 -3.57 14.28
CA ARG A 238 8.90 -2.21 14.40
C ARG A 238 7.37 -2.16 14.32
N SER A 239 6.75 -2.96 13.46
CA SER A 239 5.29 -3.06 13.30
C SER A 239 4.58 -3.56 14.56
N PHE A 240 5.28 -4.32 15.40
CA PHE A 240 4.73 -4.92 16.60
C PHE A 240 5.20 -4.26 17.90
N ARG A 241 6.00 -3.19 17.82
CA ARG A 241 6.38 -2.42 19.02
C ARG A 241 5.15 -1.91 19.74
N ARG A 242 5.18 -1.93 21.07
CA ARG A 242 4.11 -1.47 21.97
C ARG A 242 3.56 -0.07 21.60
N LYS A 243 4.43 0.84 21.14
CA LYS A 243 4.03 2.19 20.69
C LYS A 243 3.14 2.15 19.44
N VAL A 244 3.38 1.23 18.51
CA VAL A 244 2.57 1.07 17.28
C VAL A 244 1.25 0.39 17.62
N GLN A 245 1.29 -0.70 18.38
CA GLN A 245 0.09 -1.44 18.79
C GLN A 245 -0.88 -0.63 19.67
N ARG A 246 -0.38 0.38 20.41
CA ARG A 246 -1.21 1.27 21.24
C ARG A 246 -1.88 2.40 20.47
N ARG A 247 -1.52 2.62 19.20
CA ARG A 247 -2.18 3.65 18.41
C ARG A 247 -3.64 3.24 18.20
N THR A 248 -4.55 4.19 18.36
CA THR A 248 -5.95 3.99 18.00
C THR A 248 -6.04 3.56 16.54
N SER A 249 -6.68 2.42 16.29
CA SER A 249 -6.84 1.89 14.94
C SER A 249 -7.80 2.78 14.13
N PRO A 250 -7.68 2.82 12.78
CA PRO A 250 -8.66 3.49 11.93
C PRO A 250 -10.10 3.04 12.22
N LYS A 251 -10.30 1.74 12.47
CA LYS A 251 -11.61 1.19 12.82
C LYS A 251 -12.16 1.78 14.11
N ALA A 252 -11.35 1.86 15.17
CA ALA A 252 -11.77 2.48 16.42
C ALA A 252 -12.17 3.95 16.23
N TYR A 253 -11.39 4.73 15.46
CA TYR A 253 -11.79 6.10 15.12
C TYR A 253 -13.13 6.15 14.39
N LYS A 254 -13.33 5.30 13.39
CA LYS A 254 -14.58 5.24 12.62
C LYS A 254 -15.78 4.89 13.49
N GLU A 255 -15.64 3.95 14.41
CA GLU A 255 -16.69 3.57 15.36
C GLU A 255 -17.03 4.70 16.34
N ILE A 256 -16.03 5.43 16.83
CA ILE A 256 -16.23 6.56 17.75
C ILE A 256 -16.94 7.72 17.04
N ASP A 257 -16.50 8.07 15.83
CA ASP A 257 -17.11 9.14 15.02
C ASP A 257 -18.54 8.76 14.59
N GLY A 258 -18.80 7.48 14.31
CA GLY A 258 -20.14 6.98 14.01
C GLY A 258 -21.12 7.05 15.19
N LYS A 259 -20.60 7.03 16.43
CA LYS A 259 -21.41 7.05 17.67
C LYS A 259 -21.55 8.44 18.29
N THR A 260 -20.59 9.34 18.09
CA THR A 260 -20.57 10.66 18.76
C THR A 260 -20.72 11.81 17.76
N LYS A 261 -21.87 12.50 17.81
CA LYS A 261 -22.06 13.74 17.05
C LYS A 261 -21.14 14.83 17.62
N LYS A 262 -20.06 15.13 16.89
CA LYS A 262 -19.14 16.27 17.11
C LYS A 262 -18.60 16.35 18.54
N VAL A 263 -17.42 15.77 18.75
CA VAL A 263 -16.77 15.79 20.06
C VAL A 263 -16.03 17.12 20.24
N LYS A 264 -16.41 17.89 21.28
CA LYS A 264 -15.68 19.09 21.71
C LYS A 264 -14.39 18.75 22.46
N ASP A 265 -14.31 17.56 23.06
CA ASP A 265 -13.14 17.11 23.81
C ASP A 265 -12.06 16.56 22.88
N ARG A 266 -10.89 17.22 22.89
CA ARG A 266 -9.72 16.83 22.12
C ARG A 266 -8.92 15.77 22.89
N THR A 267 -9.19 14.51 22.59
CA THR A 267 -8.43 13.37 23.12
C THR A 267 -7.71 12.63 22.00
N ASP A 268 -6.65 11.89 22.35
CA ASP A 268 -5.81 11.19 21.36
C ASP A 268 -6.59 10.14 20.57
N ASP A 269 -7.64 9.56 21.15
CA ASP A 269 -8.51 8.53 20.59
C ASP A 269 -9.68 9.05 19.76
N LYS A 270 -9.82 10.38 19.60
CA LYS A 270 -10.90 11.00 18.81
C LYS A 270 -10.36 11.79 17.64
N ILE A 271 -11.18 11.94 16.60
CA ILE A 271 -10.93 12.88 15.51
C ILE A 271 -11.61 14.22 15.84
N PHE A 272 -10.88 15.30 15.63
CA PHE A 272 -11.34 16.68 15.80
C PHE A 272 -10.74 17.54 14.68
N ALA A 273 -11.37 18.68 14.39
CA ALA A 273 -10.87 19.60 13.36
C ALA A 273 -9.41 20.00 13.64
N GLY A 274 -8.53 19.79 12.66
CA GLY A 274 -7.09 19.99 12.75
C GLY A 274 -6.27 18.76 13.16
N LYS A 275 -6.89 17.62 13.49
CA LYS A 275 -6.14 16.37 13.72
C LYS A 275 -5.46 15.93 12.42
N SER A 276 -4.18 15.59 12.51
CA SER A 276 -3.41 15.11 11.37
C SER A 276 -3.67 13.63 11.09
N LEU A 277 -3.98 13.32 9.83
CA LEU A 277 -4.09 11.96 9.32
C LEU A 277 -2.77 11.18 9.50
N GLY A 278 -1.62 11.85 9.49
CA GLY A 278 -0.31 11.23 9.73
C GLY A 278 -0.16 10.61 11.12
N SER A 279 -0.93 11.09 12.12
CA SER A 279 -0.96 10.46 13.45
C SER A 279 -1.61 9.06 13.42
N ILE A 280 -2.57 8.87 12.50
CA ILE A 280 -3.34 7.64 12.30
C ILE A 280 -2.60 6.70 11.34
N ALA A 281 -1.94 7.26 10.30
CA ALA A 281 -1.27 6.52 9.24
C ALA A 281 -0.12 5.59 9.70
N GLY A 282 0.41 5.76 10.91
CA GLY A 282 1.42 4.86 11.45
C GLY A 282 0.88 3.64 12.20
N HIS A 283 -0.40 3.30 12.03
CA HIS A 283 -1.01 2.07 12.56
C HIS A 283 -0.77 0.87 11.62
N LEU A 284 -0.70 -0.35 12.19
CA LEU A 284 -0.39 -1.58 11.45
C LEU A 284 -1.30 -1.82 10.24
N SER A 285 -2.59 -1.53 10.34
CA SER A 285 -3.52 -1.69 9.21
C SER A 285 -3.16 -0.83 7.99
N VAL A 286 -2.56 0.34 8.20
CA VAL A 286 -2.12 1.22 7.11
C VAL A 286 -0.81 0.68 6.52
N THR A 287 0.09 0.15 7.35
CA THR A 287 1.28 -0.58 6.89
C THR A 287 0.89 -1.83 6.08
N VAL A 288 -0.07 -2.62 6.54
CA VAL A 288 -0.60 -3.78 5.78
C VAL A 288 -1.12 -3.33 4.42
N LEU A 289 -1.95 -2.29 4.38
CA LEU A 289 -2.46 -1.77 3.11
C LEU A 289 -1.35 -1.27 2.17
N HIS A 290 -0.35 -0.59 2.72
CA HIS A 290 0.84 -0.14 1.99
C HIS A 290 1.55 -1.33 1.30
N GLU A 291 1.87 -2.38 2.05
CA GLU A 291 2.50 -3.59 1.50
C GLU A 291 1.62 -4.31 0.46
N LEU A 292 0.30 -4.30 0.66
CA LEU A 292 -0.63 -4.86 -0.31
C LEU A 292 -0.61 -4.09 -1.64
N PHE A 293 -0.33 -2.79 -1.65
CA PHE A 293 -0.13 -2.07 -2.91
C PHE A 293 1.13 -2.50 -3.65
N HIS A 294 2.24 -2.77 -2.95
CA HIS A 294 3.40 -3.38 -3.61
C HIS A 294 3.04 -4.75 -4.17
N TRP A 295 2.39 -5.61 -3.37
CA TRP A 295 2.06 -6.97 -3.77
C TRP A 295 1.12 -7.05 -4.99
N TYR A 296 0.03 -6.28 -4.92
CA TYR A 296 -1.03 -6.30 -5.92
C TYR A 296 -0.82 -5.28 -7.04
N GLY A 297 0.04 -4.28 -6.86
CA GLY A 297 0.39 -3.29 -7.88
C GLY A 297 1.18 -3.88 -9.03
N LEU A 298 2.08 -4.82 -8.74
CA LEU A 298 3.06 -5.38 -9.68
C LEU A 298 2.56 -5.67 -11.10
N PRO A 299 3.45 -5.48 -12.11
CA PRO A 299 3.19 -5.87 -13.47
C PRO A 299 2.73 -7.33 -13.58
N LYS A 300 1.55 -7.59 -14.14
CA LYS A 300 1.26 -8.97 -14.58
C LYS A 300 2.15 -9.23 -15.78
N VAL A 301 2.87 -10.34 -15.79
CA VAL A 301 3.51 -10.86 -17.00
C VAL A 301 2.59 -11.90 -17.62
N ASN A 302 2.37 -11.82 -18.93
CA ASN A 302 1.67 -12.87 -19.66
C ASN A 302 2.53 -14.15 -19.72
N SER A 303 1.98 -15.23 -20.27
CA SER A 303 2.69 -16.52 -20.44
C SER A 303 3.94 -16.43 -21.32
N GLN A 304 4.14 -15.31 -22.02
CA GLN A 304 5.30 -15.01 -22.87
C GLN A 304 6.31 -14.07 -22.18
N GLY A 305 6.11 -13.77 -20.89
CA GLY A 305 6.98 -12.88 -20.11
C GLY A 305 6.82 -11.39 -20.42
N GLN A 306 5.83 -11.00 -21.24
CA GLN A 306 5.55 -9.61 -21.56
C GLN A 306 4.63 -9.00 -20.50
N GLY A 307 4.95 -7.80 -20.03
CA GLY A 307 4.09 -7.05 -19.12
C GLY A 307 2.71 -6.80 -19.74
N ILE A 308 1.64 -7.03 -18.98
CA ILE A 308 0.28 -6.67 -19.39
C ILE A 308 0.18 -5.13 -19.36
N PRO A 309 -0.33 -4.47 -20.42
CA PRO A 309 -0.23 -3.01 -20.64
C PRO A 309 -0.87 -2.06 -19.59
N TYR A 310 -1.33 -2.55 -18.44
CA TYR A 310 -2.08 -1.79 -17.44
C TYR A 310 -1.65 -2.12 -16.02
N THR A 311 -0.36 -2.41 -15.82
CA THR A 311 0.14 -2.85 -14.52
C THR A 311 1.41 -2.10 -14.15
N TYR A 312 1.30 -1.22 -13.14
CA TYR A 312 2.38 -0.34 -12.70
C TYR A 312 3.15 -0.98 -11.56
N ASN A 313 4.47 -0.87 -11.60
CA ASN A 313 5.27 -1.19 -10.44
C ASN A 313 5.05 -0.11 -9.38
N ILE A 314 4.22 -0.40 -8.38
CA ILE A 314 4.04 0.45 -7.21
C ILE A 314 5.28 0.29 -6.33
N ASN A 315 6.02 1.38 -6.16
CA ASN A 315 7.27 1.41 -5.41
C ASN A 315 7.20 2.52 -4.37
N ASP A 316 8.17 2.52 -3.45
CA ASP A 316 8.42 3.67 -2.59
C ASP A 316 9.12 4.76 -3.42
N VAL A 317 8.34 5.76 -3.82
CA VAL A 317 8.82 6.83 -4.69
C VAL A 317 9.76 7.75 -3.90
N HIS A 318 10.71 8.36 -4.59
CA HIS A 318 11.61 9.36 -3.99
C HIS A 318 10.81 10.54 -3.42
N ALA A 319 11.04 10.86 -2.16
CA ALA A 319 10.49 12.04 -1.51
C ALA A 319 10.98 13.33 -2.16
N VAL A 320 10.07 14.29 -2.22
CA VAL A 320 10.33 15.66 -2.67
C VAL A 320 9.89 16.65 -1.60
N ASP A 321 10.57 17.78 -1.53
CA ASP A 321 10.19 18.87 -0.65
C ASP A 321 9.02 19.68 -1.22
N LYS A 322 8.61 20.73 -0.49
CA LYS A 322 7.48 21.60 -0.87
C LYS A 322 7.69 22.32 -2.21
N ASP A 323 8.94 22.48 -2.64
CA ASP A 323 9.35 23.17 -3.85
C ASP A 323 9.58 22.17 -5.00
N GLY A 324 9.45 20.87 -4.73
CA GLY A 324 9.56 19.78 -5.70
C GLY A 324 10.95 19.18 -5.84
N LYS A 325 11.88 19.53 -4.96
CA LYS A 325 13.27 19.05 -5.02
C LYS A 325 13.42 17.69 -4.34
N TYR A 326 14.24 16.82 -4.91
CA TYR A 326 14.52 15.48 -4.42
C TYR A 326 15.27 15.50 -3.09
N ILE A 327 14.74 14.79 -2.10
CA ILE A 327 15.27 14.78 -0.72
C ILE A 327 16.22 13.60 -0.52
N TYR A 328 17.37 13.87 0.09
CA TYR A 328 18.36 12.88 0.48
C TYR A 328 18.72 13.05 1.94
N LYS A 329 19.17 11.96 2.56
CA LYS A 329 19.65 11.96 3.94
C LYS A 329 21.05 11.40 4.01
N SER A 330 21.86 11.91 4.93
CA SER A 330 23.17 11.34 5.20
C SER A 330 23.07 9.85 5.58
N THR A 331 24.00 9.07 5.05
CA THR A 331 24.25 7.69 5.45
C THR A 331 25.13 7.60 6.69
N GLU A 332 25.84 8.67 7.05
CA GLU A 332 26.75 8.72 8.20
C GLU A 332 26.05 9.14 9.49
N SER A 333 25.00 9.97 9.39
CA SER A 333 24.24 10.41 10.55
C SER A 333 22.75 10.39 10.27
N SER A 334 22.02 9.63 11.08
CA SER A 334 20.55 9.63 11.06
C SER A 334 19.94 10.92 11.63
N GLU A 335 20.73 11.80 12.24
CA GLU A 335 20.28 13.08 12.80
C GLU A 335 20.56 14.26 11.88
N ALA A 336 21.36 14.08 10.83
CA ALA A 336 21.63 15.14 9.86
C ALA A 336 20.33 15.59 9.17
N GLU A 337 20.19 16.90 9.02
CA GLU A 337 19.10 17.50 8.26
C GLU A 337 19.13 16.99 6.81
N PRO A 338 17.95 16.72 6.21
CA PRO A 338 17.89 16.30 4.82
C PRO A 338 18.41 17.38 3.86
N GLU A 339 19.03 16.94 2.76
CA GLU A 339 19.47 17.80 1.66
C GLU A 339 18.54 17.65 0.45
N SER A 340 18.24 18.77 -0.22
CA SER A 340 17.34 18.81 -1.38
C SER A 340 18.07 19.21 -2.68
N PHE A 341 17.78 18.54 -3.80
CA PHE A 341 18.34 18.85 -5.13
C PHE A 341 17.27 18.92 -6.21
N GLU A 342 17.45 19.83 -7.17
CA GLU A 342 16.51 19.98 -8.31
C GLU A 342 16.39 18.70 -9.15
N ASN A 343 17.50 17.98 -9.32
CA ASN A 343 17.57 16.77 -10.13
C ASN A 343 17.95 15.55 -9.27
N PRO A 344 17.55 14.32 -9.68
CA PRO A 344 18.03 13.11 -9.04
C PRO A 344 19.55 12.99 -9.13
N LEU A 345 20.20 12.66 -8.01
CA LEU A 345 21.61 12.33 -7.94
C LEU A 345 21.84 10.93 -8.50
N THR A 346 22.95 10.77 -9.21
CA THR A 346 23.49 9.47 -9.62
C THR A 346 23.96 8.66 -8.40
N ARG A 347 24.21 7.37 -8.60
CA ARG A 347 24.71 6.50 -7.51
C ARG A 347 26.10 6.92 -7.07
N GLU A 348 26.91 7.38 -8.01
CA GLU A 348 28.26 7.88 -7.80
C GLU A 348 28.22 9.14 -6.94
N GLU A 349 27.41 10.15 -7.31
CA GLU A 349 27.24 11.38 -6.52
C GLU A 349 26.69 11.09 -5.12
N MET A 350 25.71 10.18 -4.99
CA MET A 350 25.22 9.76 -3.68
C MET A 350 26.32 9.11 -2.85
N SER A 351 27.15 8.24 -3.45
CA SER A 351 28.24 7.57 -2.74
C SER A 351 29.33 8.54 -2.29
N GLU A 352 29.73 9.47 -3.16
CA GLU A 352 30.75 10.48 -2.86
C GLU A 352 30.30 11.41 -1.73
N ARG A 353 29.02 11.79 -1.75
CA ARG A 353 28.42 12.67 -0.75
C ARG A 353 27.87 11.92 0.46
N LYS A 354 27.95 10.59 0.43
CA LYS A 354 27.44 9.68 1.47
C LYS A 354 25.97 9.93 1.78
N LEU A 355 25.19 10.13 0.74
CA LEU A 355 23.75 10.36 0.79
C LEU A 355 22.98 9.10 0.40
N ARG A 356 21.76 8.99 0.91
CA ARG A 356 20.76 7.99 0.49
C ARG A 356 19.45 8.67 0.16
N VAL A 357 18.73 8.07 -0.77
CA VAL A 357 17.35 8.46 -1.12
C VAL A 357 16.46 8.40 0.12
N VAL A 358 15.63 9.44 0.29
CA VAL A 358 14.51 9.41 1.22
C VAL A 358 13.28 8.96 0.45
N ALA A 359 12.63 7.89 0.91
CA ALA A 359 11.35 7.45 0.37
C ALA A 359 10.22 8.38 0.83
N ALA A 360 9.20 8.55 -0.01
CA ALA A 360 8.07 9.44 0.18
C ALA A 360 7.02 8.89 1.18
N TYR A 361 7.49 8.60 2.39
CA TYR A 361 6.65 8.14 3.49
C TYR A 361 6.13 9.30 4.35
N GLY A 362 4.85 9.23 4.69
CA GLY A 362 4.19 10.18 5.54
C GLY A 362 3.54 11.31 4.77
N ARG A 363 2.60 11.95 5.48
CA ARG A 363 1.70 12.99 4.98
C ARG A 363 2.40 14.10 4.21
N GLU A 364 3.53 14.62 4.71
CA GLU A 364 4.18 15.75 4.03
C GLU A 364 4.68 15.38 2.63
N HIS A 365 5.37 14.24 2.51
CA HIS A 365 5.88 13.76 1.24
C HIS A 365 4.76 13.37 0.28
N VAL A 366 3.68 12.74 0.77
CA VAL A 366 2.50 12.41 -0.05
C VAL A 366 1.89 13.66 -0.69
N TRP A 367 1.68 14.73 0.08
CA TRP A 367 1.10 15.97 -0.43
C TRP A 367 2.04 16.76 -1.33
N ASN A 368 3.34 16.74 -1.05
CA ASN A 368 4.32 17.37 -1.93
C ASN A 368 4.39 16.66 -3.28
N LEU A 369 4.43 15.31 -3.29
CA LEU A 369 4.35 14.52 -4.51
C LEU A 369 3.09 14.84 -5.31
N ALA A 370 1.92 14.89 -4.66
CA ALA A 370 0.65 15.15 -5.33
C ALA A 370 0.62 16.47 -6.13
N LYS A 371 1.37 17.49 -5.69
CA LYS A 371 1.48 18.77 -6.41
C LYS A 371 2.28 18.65 -7.71
N LEU A 372 3.16 17.66 -7.84
CA LEU A 372 4.11 17.54 -8.95
C LEU A 372 3.57 16.82 -10.18
N LEU A 373 2.47 16.05 -10.06
CA LEU A 373 1.93 15.27 -11.19
C LEU A 373 1.65 16.14 -12.44
N HIS A 374 1.39 17.43 -12.26
CA HIS A 374 1.11 18.36 -13.35
C HIS A 374 2.35 18.92 -14.06
N ASN A 375 3.53 18.86 -13.44
CA ASN A 375 4.74 19.56 -13.92
C ASN A 375 5.89 18.62 -14.30
N ASP A 376 5.99 17.44 -13.69
CA ASP A 376 7.02 16.46 -14.01
C ASP A 376 6.42 15.05 -14.14
N ARG A 377 6.40 14.53 -15.37
CA ARG A 377 5.83 13.20 -15.68
C ARG A 377 6.66 12.03 -15.14
N SER A 378 7.87 12.28 -14.63
CA SER A 378 8.76 11.25 -14.07
C SER A 378 8.38 10.86 -12.64
N ILE A 379 7.77 11.79 -11.89
CA ILE A 379 7.34 11.58 -10.49
C ILE A 379 5.83 11.34 -10.45
N LYS A 380 5.42 10.17 -9.96
CA LYS A 380 4.01 9.76 -10.00
C LYS A 380 3.50 9.39 -8.60
N PRO A 381 2.68 10.24 -7.96
CA PRO A 381 2.04 9.93 -6.69
C PRO A 381 1.21 8.64 -6.77
N VAL A 382 0.59 8.38 -7.92
CA VAL A 382 -0.16 7.14 -8.21
C VAL A 382 0.71 5.88 -8.23
N ALA A 383 2.02 6.01 -8.30
CA ALA A 383 2.97 4.90 -8.22
C ALA A 383 3.58 4.74 -6.82
N ASN A 384 3.22 5.62 -5.86
CA ASN A 384 3.68 5.59 -4.49
C ASN A 384 2.65 4.87 -3.60
N ALA A 385 3.06 3.78 -2.94
CA ALA A 385 2.17 3.00 -2.08
C ALA A 385 1.58 3.84 -0.94
N ASP A 386 2.36 4.75 -0.35
CA ASP A 386 1.89 5.59 0.75
C ASP A 386 0.83 6.60 0.29
N SER A 387 0.98 7.19 -0.90
CA SER A 387 -0.03 8.08 -1.49
C SER A 387 -1.38 7.36 -1.68
N MET A 388 -1.35 6.10 -2.12
CA MET A 388 -2.55 5.27 -2.24
C MET A 388 -3.13 4.91 -0.86
N ALA A 389 -2.29 4.61 0.13
CA ALA A 389 -2.71 4.30 1.50
C ALA A 389 -3.39 5.49 2.19
N TYR A 390 -2.83 6.69 2.01
CA TYR A 390 -3.44 7.93 2.51
C TYR A 390 -4.78 8.19 1.86
N PHE A 391 -4.88 8.07 0.52
CA PHE A 391 -6.17 8.21 -0.16
C PHE A 391 -7.22 7.23 0.39
N ALA A 392 -6.84 5.97 0.57
CA ALA A 392 -7.75 4.96 1.12
C ALA A 392 -8.19 5.25 2.56
N LEU A 393 -7.26 5.71 3.40
CA LEU A 393 -7.56 6.10 4.77
C LEU A 393 -8.50 7.32 4.82
N MET A 394 -8.33 8.29 3.92
CA MET A 394 -9.25 9.44 3.79
C MET A 394 -10.66 8.99 3.40
N MET A 395 -10.76 8.01 2.49
CA MET A 395 -12.07 7.46 2.05
C MET A 395 -12.70 6.57 3.11
N TYR A 396 -11.90 5.93 3.96
CA TYR A 396 -12.38 5.10 5.05
C TYR A 396 -12.92 5.92 6.22
N LEU A 397 -12.20 6.98 6.60
CA LEU A 397 -12.57 7.94 7.65
C LEU A 397 -13.43 9.06 7.06
N ASP A 398 -14.50 8.66 6.38
CA ASP A 398 -15.35 9.54 5.59
C ASP A 398 -16.24 10.47 6.42
N ALA A 399 -16.16 10.49 7.74
CA ALA A 399 -16.87 11.50 8.54
C ALA A 399 -16.27 12.92 8.37
N TRP A 400 -15.02 13.01 7.91
CA TRP A 400 -14.24 14.24 7.82
C TRP A 400 -13.82 14.55 6.38
N ASP A 401 -13.52 15.82 6.11
CA ASP A 401 -12.78 16.21 4.91
C ASP A 401 -11.29 16.28 5.26
N TRP A 402 -10.46 15.49 4.59
CA TRP A 402 -9.02 15.41 4.83
C TRP A 402 -8.20 16.15 3.77
N SER A 403 -8.85 16.74 2.77
CA SER A 403 -8.18 17.30 1.59
C SER A 403 -7.27 18.50 1.90
N ALA A 404 -7.47 19.14 3.05
CA ALA A 404 -6.66 20.24 3.56
C ALA A 404 -5.32 19.73 4.15
N ASN A 405 -4.39 19.31 3.29
CA ASN A 405 -3.07 18.82 3.71
C ASN A 405 -3.12 17.65 4.70
N GLY A 406 -4.17 16.83 4.68
CA GLY A 406 -4.31 15.69 5.58
C GLY A 406 -4.69 16.08 7.01
N TYR A 407 -5.19 17.29 7.22
CA TYR A 407 -5.83 17.69 8.47
C TYR A 407 -7.34 17.52 8.34
N ALA A 408 -7.97 17.00 9.40
CA ALA A 408 -9.42 16.85 9.46
C ALA A 408 -10.11 18.22 9.43
N ASP A 409 -11.08 18.38 8.56
CA ASP A 409 -11.99 19.53 8.51
C ASP A 409 -13.45 19.06 8.56
N GLU A 410 -14.32 19.88 9.13
CA GLU A 410 -15.74 19.58 9.18
C GLU A 410 -16.32 19.59 7.76
N LYS A 411 -17.18 18.61 7.47
CA LYS A 411 -17.99 18.64 6.25
C LYS A 411 -19.01 19.77 6.34
N SER A 412 -18.65 20.95 5.87
CA SER A 412 -19.56 22.09 5.84
C SER A 412 -20.50 21.98 4.64
N LEU A 413 -21.82 22.07 4.90
CA LEU A 413 -22.84 22.23 3.86
C LEU A 413 -22.94 23.68 3.37
N THR A 414 -22.19 24.59 4.00
CA THR A 414 -22.07 25.99 3.60
C THR A 414 -21.13 26.08 2.40
N LEU A 415 -21.71 25.96 1.21
CA LEU A 415 -21.04 26.38 -0.01
C LEU A 415 -20.64 27.86 0.16
N PRO A 416 -19.44 28.29 -0.29
CA PRO A 416 -19.20 29.71 -0.48
C PRO A 416 -20.28 30.22 -1.46
N SER A 417 -20.96 31.27 -1.03
CA SER A 417 -22.01 31.99 -1.74
C SER A 417 -21.54 32.48 -3.10
#